data_AF-A0A7G8E1I6-F1
#
_entry.id   AF-A0A7G8E1I6-F1
#
_cell.length_a   1.000
_cell.length_b   1.000
_cell.length_c   1.000
_cell.angle_alpha   90.00
_cell.angle_beta   90.00
_cell.angle_gamma   90.00
#
_symmetry.space_group_name_H-M   'P 1'
#
loop_
_entity.id
_entity.type
_entity.pdbx_description
1 polymer ?
#
loop_
_entity_poly.entity_id
_entity_poly.type
_entity_poly.pdbx_seq_one_letter_code
_entity_poly.pdbx_strand_id
1 'polypeptide(L)'
;MPRLRLLWGFALLLGACGAPKEPPSWRLYPLQRHSPHDGVAVVNQPDGYGLHIYLETDTSFPGVCRPRWLPDPARLFNGNGATPFSSGLATRQEFFDAVARRDVRALLEKELEALCQARAPEDRWQWTEPPRSDDQVVPVQLPSLEEEDLLTNPVEELKRARQLLRDQRAGE
;
A
#
# COMPACT_ATOMS: atom_id res chain seq x y z
N MET A 1 -66.88 23.94 3.15
CA MET A 1 -65.45 24.05 2.80
C MET A 1 -64.76 24.69 4.00
N PRO A 2 -63.83 24.06 4.75
CA PRO A 2 -62.48 23.68 4.27
C PRO A 2 -61.83 22.49 5.03
N ARG A 3 -61.51 21.35 4.37
CA ARG A 3 -60.71 20.27 5.02
C ARG A 3 -59.69 19.63 4.08
N LEU A 4 -59.19 20.39 3.11
CA LEU A 4 -58.27 19.86 2.10
C LEU A 4 -57.09 20.82 1.85
N ARG A 5 -56.43 21.25 2.92
CA ARG A 5 -55.16 22.01 2.80
C ARG A 5 -54.06 21.57 3.77
N LEU A 6 -54.29 20.56 4.61
CA LEU A 6 -53.32 20.17 5.65
C LEU A 6 -52.42 18.97 5.30
N LEU A 7 -52.54 18.38 4.10
CA LEU A 7 -51.78 17.19 3.72
C LEU A 7 -50.63 17.45 2.74
N TRP A 8 -50.45 18.69 2.28
CA TRP A 8 -49.38 19.06 1.35
C TRP A 8 -48.17 19.73 2.02
N GLY A 9 -48.18 19.89 3.35
CA GLY A 9 -47.08 20.51 4.09
C GLY A 9 -46.00 19.53 4.58
N PHE A 10 -46.30 18.22 4.63
CA PHE A 10 -45.42 17.24 5.31
C PHE A 10 -44.53 16.43 4.36
N ALA A 11 -44.78 16.47 3.05
CA ALA A 11 -43.98 15.70 2.06
C ALA A 11 -42.68 16.40 1.63
N LEU A 12 -42.50 17.68 1.97
CA LEU A 12 -41.32 18.48 1.55
C LEU A 12 -40.18 18.52 2.57
N LEU A 13 -40.32 17.86 3.73
CA LEU A 13 -39.34 17.92 4.83
C LEU A 13 -38.42 16.68 4.93
N LEU A 14 -38.52 15.70 4.02
CA LEU A 14 -37.71 14.48 4.05
C LEU A 14 -36.56 14.46 3.01
N GLY A 15 -36.37 15.56 2.27
CA GLY A 15 -35.37 15.68 1.20
C GLY A 15 -34.16 16.54 1.57
N ALA A 16 -33.67 16.48 2.81
CA ALA A 16 -32.34 17.03 3.13
C ALA A 16 -31.26 16.08 2.55
N CYS A 17 -31.18 16.09 1.21
CA CYS A 17 -30.23 15.36 0.42
C CYS A 17 -28.82 15.85 0.73
N GLY A 18 -27.97 14.96 1.23
CA GLY A 18 -26.52 15.16 1.12
C GLY A 18 -26.17 15.35 -0.36
N ALA A 19 -25.19 16.21 -0.65
CA ALA A 19 -24.68 16.37 -2.00
C ALA A 19 -24.35 14.98 -2.59
N PRO A 20 -24.67 14.71 -3.87
CA PRO A 20 -24.33 13.44 -4.47
C PRO A 20 -22.82 13.25 -4.38
N LYS A 21 -22.39 12.16 -3.74
CA LYS A 21 -20.98 11.76 -3.71
C LYS A 21 -20.49 11.65 -5.15
N GLU A 22 -19.36 12.26 -5.46
CA GLU A 22 -18.78 12.16 -6.80
C GLU A 22 -18.53 10.68 -7.13
N PRO A 23 -18.79 10.23 -8.36
CA PRO A 23 -18.43 8.88 -8.75
C PRO A 23 -16.90 8.69 -8.65
N PRO A 24 -16.42 7.45 -8.44
CA PRO A 24 -14.99 7.18 -8.44
C PRO A 24 -14.37 7.55 -9.78
N SER A 25 -13.31 8.36 -9.75
CA SER A 25 -12.66 8.88 -10.97
C SER A 25 -11.89 7.82 -11.73
N TRP A 26 -11.49 6.73 -11.06
CA TRP A 26 -10.58 5.70 -11.58
C TRP A 26 -9.29 6.28 -12.14
N ARG A 27 -8.84 7.41 -11.59
CA ARG A 27 -7.57 8.00 -11.94
C ARG A 27 -6.45 7.07 -11.49
N LEU A 28 -5.56 6.71 -12.40
CA LEU A 28 -4.40 5.85 -12.18
C LEU A 28 -3.14 6.64 -12.46
N TYR A 29 -2.16 6.60 -11.55
CA TYR A 29 -0.87 7.25 -11.77
C TYR A 29 0.22 6.67 -10.85
N PRO A 30 1.50 6.75 -11.25
CA PRO A 30 2.61 6.44 -10.36
C PRO A 30 2.61 7.37 -9.15
N LEU A 31 2.70 6.80 -7.96
CA LEU A 31 2.78 7.54 -6.70
C LEU A 31 3.93 6.97 -5.88
N GLN A 32 5.05 7.69 -5.90
CA GLN A 32 6.28 7.32 -5.20
C GLN A 32 6.09 7.27 -3.68
N ARG A 33 6.67 6.24 -3.07
CA ARG A 33 6.82 6.08 -1.62
C ARG A 33 8.24 6.45 -1.19
N HIS A 34 9.26 5.82 -1.77
CA HIS A 34 10.68 6.06 -1.47
C HIS A 34 11.48 6.37 -2.73
N SER A 35 11.25 5.62 -3.80
CA SER A 35 12.00 5.66 -5.05
C SER A 35 11.05 5.73 -6.26
N PRO A 36 11.50 6.23 -7.42
CA PRO A 36 10.69 6.17 -8.63
C PRO A 36 10.16 4.76 -8.89
N HIS A 37 8.92 4.67 -9.38
CA HIS A 37 8.24 3.42 -9.77
C HIS A 37 7.89 2.44 -8.63
N ASP A 38 8.04 2.82 -7.36
CA ASP A 38 7.75 1.94 -6.22
C ASP A 38 6.32 2.02 -5.68
N GLY A 39 5.41 2.67 -6.41
CA GLY A 39 4.02 2.77 -6.00
C GLY A 39 3.08 3.29 -7.07
N VAL A 40 1.81 2.89 -6.96
CA VAL A 40 0.71 3.28 -7.85
C VAL A 40 -0.49 3.74 -7.05
N ALA A 41 -1.04 4.89 -7.42
CA ALA A 41 -2.32 5.38 -6.92
C ALA A 41 -3.46 4.83 -7.79
N VAL A 42 -4.49 4.29 -7.14
CA VAL A 42 -5.74 3.82 -7.76
C VAL A 42 -6.90 4.55 -7.09
N VAL A 43 -7.42 5.60 -7.73
CA VAL A 43 -8.53 6.41 -7.19
C VAL A 43 -9.87 5.74 -7.52
N ASN A 44 -10.25 4.72 -6.76
CA ASN A 44 -11.41 3.88 -7.03
C ASN A 44 -12.62 4.16 -6.12
N GLN A 45 -12.60 5.23 -5.32
CA GLN A 45 -13.71 5.65 -4.48
C GLN A 45 -14.09 7.12 -4.75
N PRO A 46 -15.30 7.54 -4.34
CA PRO A 46 -15.71 8.94 -4.34
C PRO A 46 -14.70 9.87 -3.67
N ASP A 47 -14.80 11.16 -3.97
CA ASP A 47 -14.07 12.24 -3.27
C ASP A 47 -12.53 12.10 -3.32
N GLY A 48 -12.01 11.37 -4.31
CA GLY A 48 -10.57 11.16 -4.49
C GLY A 48 -9.96 10.11 -3.56
N TYR A 49 -10.77 9.28 -2.91
CA TYR A 49 -10.28 8.16 -2.10
C TYR A 49 -9.87 6.98 -2.97
N GLY A 50 -9.02 6.11 -2.43
CA GLY A 50 -8.75 4.82 -3.05
C GLY A 50 -7.61 4.06 -2.41
N LEU A 51 -6.73 3.51 -3.25
CA LEU A 51 -5.62 2.66 -2.85
C LEU A 51 -4.28 3.25 -3.27
N HIS A 52 -3.28 3.11 -2.42
CA HIS A 52 -1.87 3.25 -2.78
C HIS A 52 -1.24 1.86 -2.71
N ILE A 53 -0.99 1.28 -3.88
CA ILE A 53 -0.39 -0.04 -4.03
C ILE A 53 1.13 0.14 -4.05
N TYR A 54 1.83 -0.51 -3.13
CA TYR A 54 3.29 -0.51 -3.09
C TYR A 54 3.85 -1.58 -4.02
N LEU A 55 4.91 -1.22 -4.75
CA LEU A 55 5.53 -2.08 -5.76
C LEU A 55 6.91 -2.51 -5.29
N GLU A 56 7.13 -3.81 -5.36
CA GLU A 56 8.39 -4.45 -5.00
C GLU A 56 8.75 -5.50 -6.04
N THR A 57 10.04 -5.73 -6.23
CA THR A 57 10.57 -6.78 -7.11
C THR A 57 11.26 -7.86 -6.29
N ASP A 58 11.17 -9.09 -6.77
CA ASP A 58 11.85 -10.26 -6.21
C ASP A 58 13.03 -10.62 -7.11
N THR A 59 14.25 -10.48 -6.57
CA THR A 59 15.53 -10.83 -7.21
C THR A 59 16.18 -12.04 -6.54
N SER A 60 15.41 -12.82 -5.77
CA SER A 60 15.92 -14.04 -5.11
C SER A 60 16.37 -15.12 -6.09
N PHE A 61 15.98 -15.03 -7.36
CA PHE A 61 16.37 -15.94 -8.44
C PHE A 61 17.45 -15.29 -9.30
N PRO A 62 18.67 -15.87 -9.40
CA PRO A 62 19.74 -15.29 -10.20
C PRO A 62 19.32 -15.02 -11.66
N GLY A 63 19.54 -13.80 -12.14
CA GLY A 63 19.26 -13.40 -13.53
C GLY A 63 17.78 -13.18 -13.85
N VAL A 64 16.89 -13.21 -12.86
CA VAL A 64 15.44 -12.99 -13.03
C VAL A 64 14.94 -11.98 -12.01
N CYS A 65 14.23 -10.99 -12.52
CA CYS A 65 13.56 -10.00 -11.70
C CYS A 65 12.07 -9.97 -12.06
N ARG A 66 11.23 -10.16 -11.04
CA ARG A 66 9.78 -10.34 -11.18
C ARG A 66 9.03 -9.59 -10.09
N PRO A 67 7.71 -9.36 -10.21
CA PRO A 67 6.92 -8.78 -9.13
C PRO A 67 7.02 -9.57 -7.82
N ARG A 68 7.13 -8.85 -6.70
CA ARG A 68 6.82 -9.33 -5.35
C ARG A 68 5.49 -8.75 -4.92
N TRP A 69 4.43 -9.55 -4.99
CA TRP A 69 3.08 -9.06 -4.70
C TRP A 69 2.85 -8.81 -3.21
N LEU A 70 2.47 -7.57 -2.88
CA LEU A 70 2.06 -7.12 -1.56
C LEU A 70 0.56 -6.76 -1.60
N PRO A 71 -0.36 -7.69 -1.30
CA PRO A 71 -1.80 -7.48 -1.45
C PRO A 71 -2.42 -6.62 -0.33
N ASP A 72 -1.60 -5.94 0.46
CA ASP A 72 -1.99 -5.13 1.62
C ASP A 72 -1.72 -3.62 1.33
N PRO A 73 -2.54 -2.96 0.48
CA PRO A 73 -2.32 -1.57 0.09
C PRO A 73 -2.63 -0.59 1.21
N ALA A 74 -2.01 0.58 1.15
CA ALA A 74 -2.39 1.69 2.00
C ALA A 74 -3.65 2.38 1.46
N ARG A 75 -4.42 3.02 2.34
CA ARG A 75 -5.54 3.87 1.93
C ARG A 75 -5.00 5.16 1.33
N LEU A 76 -5.47 5.52 0.14
CA LEU A 76 -5.19 6.78 -0.53
C LEU A 76 -6.26 7.83 -0.22
N PHE A 77 -5.82 9.05 0.07
CA PHE A 77 -6.65 10.23 0.26
C PHE A 77 -6.23 11.31 -0.73
N ASN A 78 -7.17 12.19 -1.08
CA ASN A 78 -6.94 13.34 -1.97
C ASN A 78 -6.32 12.95 -3.33
N GLY A 79 -6.64 11.76 -3.84
CA GLY A 79 -6.07 11.19 -5.06
C GLY A 79 -6.41 11.95 -6.34
N ASN A 80 -7.47 12.76 -6.32
CA ASN A 80 -7.82 13.69 -7.40
C ASN A 80 -7.16 15.07 -7.25
N GLY A 81 -6.64 15.40 -6.07
CA GLY A 81 -6.06 16.69 -5.75
C GLY A 81 -4.57 16.80 -6.06
N ALA A 82 -3.97 17.91 -5.65
CA ALA A 82 -2.56 18.20 -5.88
C ALA A 82 -1.61 17.53 -4.88
N THR A 83 -2.11 17.13 -3.71
CA THR A 83 -1.33 16.59 -2.58
C THR A 83 -1.94 15.27 -2.10
N PRO A 84 -1.86 14.19 -2.90
CA PRO A 84 -2.29 12.87 -2.46
C PRO A 84 -1.42 12.39 -1.30
N PHE A 85 -2.02 11.67 -0.35
CA PHE A 85 -1.29 11.05 0.75
C PHE A 85 -1.93 9.74 1.17
N SER A 86 -1.16 8.93 1.89
CA SER A 86 -1.56 7.58 2.28
C SER A 86 -1.56 7.44 3.79
N SER A 87 -2.63 6.84 4.36
CA SER A 87 -2.76 6.67 5.81
C SER A 87 -3.65 5.49 6.18
N GLY A 88 -3.16 4.58 7.03
CA GLY A 88 -3.90 3.37 7.39
C GLY A 88 -3.94 2.33 6.27
N LEU A 89 -4.54 1.18 6.58
CA LEU A 89 -4.57 0.02 5.71
C LEU A 89 -5.91 -0.07 4.97
N ALA A 90 -5.85 -0.40 3.68
CA ALA A 90 -6.99 -0.89 2.94
C ALA A 90 -7.02 -2.43 2.99
N THR A 91 -8.16 -3.02 2.66
CA THR A 91 -8.33 -4.47 2.76
C THR A 91 -7.74 -5.18 1.55
N ARG A 92 -7.37 -6.45 1.71
CA ARG A 92 -6.94 -7.32 0.58
C ARG A 92 -8.02 -7.45 -0.48
N GLN A 93 -9.29 -7.52 -0.08
CA GLN A 93 -10.39 -7.57 -1.03
C GLN A 93 -10.39 -6.35 -1.95
N GLU A 94 -10.14 -5.15 -1.41
CA GLU A 94 -10.05 -3.94 -2.22
C GLU A 94 -8.87 -3.98 -3.19
N PHE A 95 -7.73 -4.57 -2.79
CA PHE A 95 -6.62 -4.85 -3.70
C PHE A 95 -7.06 -5.78 -4.84
N PHE A 96 -7.67 -6.93 -4.51
CA PHE A 96 -8.15 -7.91 -5.48
C PHE A 96 -9.11 -7.29 -6.50
N ASP A 97 -10.06 -6.50 -6.02
CA ASP A 97 -11.05 -5.79 -6.85
C ASP A 97 -10.37 -4.78 -7.79
N ALA A 98 -9.35 -4.06 -7.30
CA ALA A 98 -8.59 -3.12 -8.12
C ALA A 98 -7.78 -3.84 -9.20
N VAL A 99 -7.01 -4.87 -8.83
CA VAL A 99 -6.19 -5.63 -9.78
C VAL A 99 -6.99 -6.53 -10.71
N ALA A 100 -8.29 -6.73 -10.45
CA ALA A 100 -9.19 -7.37 -11.41
C ALA A 100 -9.38 -6.54 -12.69
N ARG A 101 -9.13 -5.22 -12.64
CA ARG A 101 -9.19 -4.35 -13.82
C ARG A 101 -7.91 -4.41 -14.66
N ARG A 102 -8.09 -4.38 -15.98
CA ARG A 102 -6.99 -4.48 -16.96
C ARG A 102 -6.08 -3.24 -16.96
N ASP A 103 -6.65 -2.05 -16.83
CA ASP A 103 -5.90 -0.78 -16.81
C ASP A 103 -5.00 -0.65 -15.59
N VAL A 104 -5.48 -1.10 -14.43
CA VAL A 104 -4.67 -1.21 -13.21
C VAL A 104 -3.49 -2.16 -13.44
N ARG A 105 -3.73 -3.38 -13.94
CA ARG A 105 -2.64 -4.34 -14.21
C ARG A 105 -1.62 -3.82 -15.22
N ALA A 106 -2.06 -3.15 -16.28
CA ALA A 106 -1.17 -2.56 -17.28
C ALA A 106 -0.25 -1.48 -16.67
N LEU A 107 -0.77 -0.65 -15.77
CA LEU A 107 0.06 0.32 -15.06
C LEU A 107 1.02 -0.37 -14.08
N LEU A 108 0.56 -1.37 -13.33
CA LEU A 108 1.40 -2.13 -12.41
C LEU A 108 2.57 -2.81 -13.15
N GLU A 109 2.31 -3.47 -14.28
CA GLU A 109 3.33 -4.12 -15.10
C GLU A 109 4.39 -3.12 -15.57
N LYS A 110 3.97 -1.98 -16.11
CA LYS A 110 4.86 -0.92 -16.56
C LYS A 110 5.76 -0.38 -15.44
N GLU A 111 5.17 -0.05 -14.28
CA GLU A 111 5.93 0.51 -13.17
C GLU A 111 6.85 -0.54 -12.54
N LEU A 112 6.42 -1.79 -12.42
CA LEU A 112 7.28 -2.87 -11.91
C LEU A 112 8.44 -3.21 -12.85
N GLU A 113 8.22 -3.17 -14.17
CA GLU A 113 9.30 -3.34 -15.15
C GLU A 113 10.33 -2.21 -15.03
N ALA A 114 9.89 -0.95 -14.90
CA ALA A 114 10.77 0.18 -14.69
C ALA A 114 11.54 0.10 -13.35
N LEU A 115 10.85 -0.32 -12.28
CA LEU A 115 11.47 -0.56 -10.98
C LEU A 115 12.54 -1.67 -11.05
N CYS A 116 12.25 -2.72 -11.82
CA CYS A 116 13.17 -3.81 -12.08
C CYS A 116 14.45 -3.33 -12.77
N GLN A 117 14.31 -2.58 -13.87
CA GLN A 117 15.45 -2.00 -14.61
C GLN A 117 16.30 -1.07 -13.73
N ALA A 118 15.67 -0.32 -12.82
CA ALA A 118 16.38 0.56 -11.90
C ALA A 118 17.17 -0.20 -10.82
N ARG A 119 16.66 -1.34 -10.33
CA ARG A 119 17.25 -2.09 -9.22
C ARG A 119 18.19 -3.21 -9.66
N ALA A 120 17.91 -3.85 -10.79
CA ALA A 120 18.62 -5.02 -11.31
C ALA A 120 18.71 -4.94 -12.84
N PRO A 121 19.53 -4.04 -13.40
CA PRO A 121 19.56 -3.75 -14.84
C PRO A 121 20.00 -4.95 -15.71
N GLU A 122 20.74 -5.89 -15.14
CA GLU A 122 21.22 -7.09 -15.84
C GLU A 122 20.24 -8.28 -15.75
N ASP A 123 19.21 -8.19 -14.91
CA ASP A 123 18.24 -9.27 -14.71
C ASP A 123 17.14 -9.23 -15.78
N ARG A 124 16.68 -10.41 -16.21
CA ARG A 124 15.56 -10.51 -17.15
C ARG A 124 14.25 -10.25 -16.41
N TRP A 125 13.50 -9.26 -16.89
CA TRP A 125 12.13 -9.01 -16.45
C TRP A 125 11.21 -10.21 -16.73
N GLN A 126 10.40 -10.58 -15.73
CA GLN A 126 9.35 -11.58 -15.85
C GLN A 126 8.08 -11.12 -15.14
N TRP A 127 7.03 -10.84 -15.91
CA TRP A 127 5.71 -10.57 -15.36
C TRP A 127 5.09 -11.82 -14.73
N THR A 128 4.48 -11.63 -13.57
CA THR A 128 3.59 -12.59 -12.92
C THR A 128 2.30 -11.88 -12.58
N GLU A 129 1.14 -12.51 -12.77
CA GLU A 129 -0.14 -11.87 -12.44
C GLU A 129 -0.28 -11.60 -10.93
N PRO A 130 -0.86 -10.46 -10.52
CA PRO A 130 -1.16 -10.22 -9.11
C PRO A 130 -2.23 -11.19 -8.59
N PRO A 131 -2.18 -11.56 -7.30
CA PRO A 131 -3.21 -12.39 -6.70
C PRO A 131 -4.56 -11.67 -6.74
N ARG A 132 -5.62 -12.44 -7.02
CA ARG A 132 -7.01 -11.94 -7.06
C ARG A 132 -7.89 -12.57 -5.98
N SER A 133 -7.28 -13.37 -5.12
CA SER A 133 -7.92 -14.05 -4.01
C SER A 133 -6.84 -14.50 -3.00
N ASP A 134 -7.25 -14.77 -1.76
CA ASP A 134 -6.32 -15.10 -0.68
C ASP A 134 -5.54 -16.40 -0.92
N ASP A 135 -6.10 -17.38 -1.64
CA ASP A 135 -5.42 -18.63 -1.98
C ASP A 135 -4.25 -18.45 -2.98
N GLN A 136 -4.22 -17.32 -3.68
CA GLN A 136 -3.14 -16.97 -4.62
C GLN A 136 -2.03 -16.15 -3.96
N VAL A 137 -2.24 -15.68 -2.72
CA VAL A 137 -1.26 -14.88 -2.00
C VAL A 137 -0.13 -15.79 -1.54
N VAL A 138 1.07 -15.54 -2.08
CA VAL A 138 2.29 -16.22 -1.63
C VAL A 138 2.82 -15.50 -0.39
N PRO A 139 2.88 -16.15 0.79
CA PRO A 139 3.44 -15.54 1.98
C PRO A 139 4.91 -15.17 1.77
N VAL A 140 5.31 -14.00 2.26
CA VAL A 140 6.74 -13.64 2.31
C VAL A 140 7.41 -14.58 3.30
N GLN A 141 8.33 -15.40 2.81
CA GLN A 141 9.18 -16.21 3.67
C GLN A 141 10.19 -15.27 4.35
N LEU A 142 9.94 -14.95 5.62
CA LEU A 142 10.93 -14.26 6.43
C LEU A 142 12.03 -15.27 6.81
N PRO A 143 13.31 -14.87 6.80
CA PRO A 143 14.36 -15.72 7.35
C PRO A 143 14.01 -16.02 8.81
N SER A 144 14.33 -17.24 9.26
CA SER A 144 14.31 -17.55 10.68
C SER A 144 15.30 -16.63 11.38
N LEU A 145 14.84 -15.89 12.39
CA LEU A 145 15.73 -15.12 13.25
C LEU A 145 16.64 -16.09 13.99
N GLU A 146 17.94 -15.91 13.86
CA GLU A 146 18.94 -16.64 14.65
C GLU A 146 19.18 -15.91 15.97
N GLU A 147 19.84 -16.56 16.95
CA GLU A 147 20.08 -15.96 18.27
C GLU A 147 20.90 -14.66 18.18
N GLU A 148 21.76 -14.55 17.15
CA GLU A 148 22.52 -13.35 16.83
C GLU A 148 21.69 -12.19 16.25
N ASP A 149 20.54 -12.48 15.66
CA ASP A 149 19.59 -11.47 15.18
C ASP A 149 18.70 -10.93 16.30
N LEU A 150 18.66 -11.63 17.44
CA LEU A 150 17.87 -11.21 18.58
C LEU A 150 18.56 -10.04 19.28
N LEU A 151 17.77 -8.99 19.54
CA LEU A 151 18.24 -7.88 20.37
C LEU A 151 18.61 -8.41 21.76
N THR A 152 19.85 -8.19 22.19
CA THR A 152 20.28 -8.54 23.54
C THR A 152 19.40 -7.84 24.57
N ASN A 153 19.12 -8.51 25.69
CA ASN A 153 18.40 -7.92 26.81
C ASN A 153 19.04 -6.58 27.23
N PRO A 154 18.27 -5.47 27.31
CA PRO A 154 18.78 -4.14 27.64
C PRO A 154 19.55 -4.07 28.97
N VAL A 155 19.19 -4.91 29.94
CA VAL A 155 19.85 -4.97 31.25
C VAL A 155 21.25 -5.59 31.13
N GLU A 156 21.39 -6.65 30.32
CA GLU A 156 22.67 -7.31 30.10
C GLU A 156 23.61 -6.44 29.25
N GLU A 157 23.11 -5.75 28.23
CA GLU A 157 23.91 -4.77 27.47
C GLU A 157 24.37 -3.61 28.34
N LEU A 158 23.51 -3.10 29.23
CA LEU A 158 23.89 -2.04 30.15
C LEU A 158 24.99 -2.50 31.12
N LYS A 159 24.93 -3.75 31.59
CA LYS A 159 25.97 -4.34 32.45
C LYS A 159 27.28 -4.48 31.69
N ARG A 160 27.24 -4.96 30.44
CA ARG A 160 28.41 -5.09 29.56
C ARG A 160 29.07 -3.74 29.28
N ALA A 161 28.27 -2.73 28.92
CA ALA A 161 28.74 -1.38 28.67
C ALA A 161 29.41 -0.76 29.91
N ARG A 162 28.81 -0.91 31.10
CA ARG A 162 29.41 -0.45 32.36
C ARG A 162 30.71 -1.17 32.70
N GLN A 163 30.81 -2.45 32.36
CA GLN A 163 32.03 -3.21 32.60
C GLN A 163 33.16 -2.72 31.69
N LEU A 164 32.91 -2.55 30.38
CA LEU A 164 33.87 -2.00 29.44
C LEU A 164 34.38 -0.61 29.86
N LEU A 165 33.49 0.26 30.34
CA LEU A 165 33.86 1.58 30.87
C LEU A 165 34.72 1.52 32.13
N ARG A 166 34.56 0.49 32.97
CA ARG A 166 35.40 0.28 34.15
C ARG A 166 36.75 -0.29 33.76
N ASP A 167 36.78 -1.25 32.86
CA ASP A 167 38.01 -1.92 32.42
C ASP A 167 38.92 -0.94 31.63
N GLN A 168 38.35 -0.05 30.81
CA GLN A 168 39.10 1.04 30.16
C GLN A 168 39.80 1.96 31.16
N ARG A 169 39.11 2.32 32.26
CA ARG A 169 39.67 3.19 33.32
C ARG A 169 40.69 2.49 34.20
N ALA A 170 40.71 1.16 34.21
CA ALA A 170 41.66 0.37 35.01
C ALA A 170 42.95 0.03 34.23
N GLY A 171 42.95 0.23 32.91
CA GLY A 171 44.13 0.10 32.05
C GLY A 171 44.90 1.40 31.78
N GLU A 172 44.42 2.53 32.32
CA GLU A 172 45.14 3.81 32.44
C GLU A 172 45.87 3.90 33.79
#